data_AF-A0A4C1X390-F1
#
_entry.id   AF-A0A4C1X390-F1
#
_cell.length_a   1.000
_cell.length_b   1.000
_cell.length_c   1.000
_cell.angle_alpha   90.00
_cell.angle_beta   90.00
_cell.angle_gamma   90.00
#
_symmetry.space_group_name_H-M   'P 1'
#
loop_
_entity.id
_entity.type
_entity.pdbx_description
1 polymer ?
#
loop_
_entity_poly.entity_id
_entity_poly.type
_entity_poly.pdbx_seq_one_letter_code
_entity_poly.pdbx_strand_id
1 'polypeptide(L)'
;MSVESIALKRLNLVQVRALRIIIVLAWVPSHSGVAGNVHVNLVAKDCEDKFSYINYPHDLMALSKKCLISSWTHHWSISKKSKGVNNFHIQPSFSLKPCFLKFKFDKRATLIISRMRLDHCSILMHLAKLRIRDSSVCECRLDDEDLNHIFISCP
;
A
#
# COMPACT_ATOMS: atom_id res chain seq x y z
N MET A 1 -31.36 12.55 43.22
CA MET A 1 -30.55 11.31 43.32
C MET A 1 -30.82 10.51 42.04
N SER A 2 -29.87 10.15 41.19
CA SER A 2 -28.41 10.09 41.31
C SER A 2 -27.75 10.70 40.06
N VAL A 3 -26.67 11.44 40.28
CA VAL A 3 -25.80 12.02 39.24
C VAL A 3 -24.80 10.95 38.74
N GLU A 4 -25.13 9.66 38.89
CA GLU A 4 -24.16 8.55 38.81
C GLU A 4 -24.13 7.78 37.49
N SER A 5 -24.85 8.21 36.45
CA SER A 5 -24.84 7.50 35.15
C SER A 5 -24.20 8.27 34.00
N ILE A 6 -23.29 9.22 34.30
CA ILE A 6 -22.31 9.64 33.30
C ILE A 6 -21.15 8.67 33.44
N ALA A 7 -21.12 7.64 32.60
CA ALA A 7 -20.00 6.73 32.51
C ALA A 7 -18.73 7.53 32.20
N LEU A 8 -17.97 7.89 33.25
CA LEU A 8 -16.64 8.49 33.24
C LEU A 8 -15.63 7.48 32.67
N LYS A 9 -15.84 7.02 31.44
CA LYS A 9 -14.87 6.19 30.73
C LYS A 9 -13.81 7.11 30.15
N ARG A 10 -12.73 7.24 30.95
CA ARG A 10 -11.45 7.90 30.69
C ARG A 10 -11.51 9.42 30.62
N LEU A 11 -11.24 10.03 31.76
CA LEU A 11 -10.80 11.41 31.88
C LEU A 11 -9.31 11.47 31.48
N ASN A 12 -8.98 12.14 30.38
CA ASN A 12 -7.57 12.42 30.04
C ASN A 12 -7.28 13.89 30.33
N LEU A 13 -6.27 14.14 31.15
CA LEU A 13 -5.78 15.49 31.44
C LEU A 13 -4.72 15.86 30.40
N VAL A 14 -4.98 16.91 29.63
CA VAL A 14 -4.01 17.50 28.71
C VAL A 14 -3.65 18.88 29.22
N GLN A 15 -2.37 19.10 29.52
CA GLN A 15 -1.86 20.42 29.91
C GLN A 15 -1.28 21.13 28.68
N VAL A 16 -1.83 22.29 28.33
CA VAL A 16 -1.24 23.16 27.31
C VAL A 16 -0.15 23.99 27.98
N ARG A 17 1.10 23.52 27.92
CA ARG A 17 2.27 24.06 28.64
C ARG A 17 2.48 25.57 28.45
N ALA A 18 2.10 26.13 27.30
CA ALA A 18 2.27 27.55 27.01
C ALA A 18 1.24 28.46 27.71
N LEU A 19 0.05 27.96 28.06
CA LEU A 19 -1.05 28.77 28.58
C LEU A 19 -1.41 28.48 30.05
N ARG A 20 -0.76 27.47 30.68
CA ARG A 20 -1.08 26.99 32.04
C ARG A 20 -2.56 26.62 32.23
N ILE A 21 -3.24 26.19 31.16
CA ILE A 21 -4.64 25.72 31.20
C ILE A 21 -4.63 24.20 31.31
N ILE A 22 -5.46 23.68 32.23
CA ILE A 22 -5.74 22.25 32.37
C ILE A 22 -6.99 21.93 31.56
N ILE A 23 -6.86 21.09 30.53
CA ILE A 23 -7.99 20.62 29.73
C ILE A 23 -8.37 19.23 30.19
N VAL A 24 -9.65 19.07 30.52
CA VAL A 24 -10.26 17.80 30.92
C VAL A 24 -11.14 17.32 29.76
N LEU A 25 -10.80 16.17 29.17
CA LEU A 25 -11.63 15.54 28.15
C LEU A 25 -12.41 14.39 28.75
N ALA A 26 -13.74 14.43 28.61
CA ALA A 26 -14.66 13.38 29.03
C ALA A 26 -15.54 12.96 27.86
N TRP A 27 -15.68 11.65 27.66
CA TRP A 27 -16.62 11.12 26.67
C TRP A 27 -18.03 11.06 27.24
N VAL A 28 -19.02 11.52 26.45
CA VAL A 28 -20.44 11.48 26.81
C VAL A 28 -21.20 10.72 25.72
N PRO A 29 -22.01 9.70 26.08
CA PRO A 29 -22.80 8.97 25.11
C PRO A 29 -23.85 9.87 24.43
N SER A 30 -24.03 9.69 23.13
CA SER A 30 -25.08 10.36 22.35
C SER A 30 -26.47 9.99 22.84
N HIS A 31 -27.43 10.92 22.75
CA HIS A 31 -28.84 10.72 23.13
C HIS A 31 -29.07 10.32 24.60
N SER A 32 -28.10 10.57 25.48
CA SER A 32 -28.17 10.25 26.92
C SER A 32 -29.05 11.19 27.75
N GLY A 33 -29.74 12.15 27.13
CA GLY A 33 -30.55 13.15 27.85
C GLY A 33 -29.75 14.20 28.63
N VAL A 34 -28.41 14.18 28.55
CA VAL A 34 -27.57 15.22 29.15
C VAL A 34 -27.81 16.54 28.42
N ALA A 35 -28.47 17.49 29.11
CA ALA A 35 -28.94 18.75 28.51
C ALA A 35 -27.87 19.50 27.71
N GLY A 36 -26.64 19.59 28.23
CA GLY A 36 -25.53 20.23 27.51
C GLY A 36 -25.13 19.51 26.22
N ASN A 37 -25.06 18.18 26.23
CA ASN A 37 -24.75 17.39 25.03
C ASN A 37 -25.87 17.49 23.98
N VAL A 38 -27.13 17.46 24.43
CA VAL A 38 -28.30 17.63 23.57
C VAL A 38 -28.33 19.01 22.93
N HIS A 39 -28.08 20.06 23.72
CA HIS A 39 -28.06 21.44 23.24
C HIS A 39 -26.96 21.67 22.18
N VAL A 40 -25.73 21.22 22.45
CA VAL A 40 -24.62 21.33 21.48
C VAL A 40 -24.93 20.58 20.18
N ASN A 41 -25.55 19.40 20.26
CA ASN A 41 -25.94 18.62 19.08
C ASN A 41 -27.02 19.34 18.25
N LEU A 42 -27.98 20.02 18.89
CA LEU A 42 -29.00 20.82 18.19
C LEU A 42 -28.37 22.03 17.48
N VAL A 43 -27.48 22.75 18.17
CA VAL A 43 -26.79 23.92 17.59
C VAL A 43 -25.86 23.52 16.45
N ALA A 44 -25.16 22.40 16.57
CA ALA A 44 -24.28 21.87 15.52
C ALA A 44 -25.06 21.52 14.24
N LYS A 45 -26.23 20.86 14.39
CA LYS A 45 -27.12 20.53 13.27
C LYS A 45 -27.64 21.76 12.53
N ASP A 46 -27.95 22.83 13.26
CA ASP A 46 -28.43 24.10 12.68
C ASP A 46 -27.34 24.84 11.87
N CYS A 47 -26.07 24.42 12.01
CA CYS A 47 -24.92 24.99 11.33
C CYS A 47 -24.38 24.15 10.15
N GLU A 48 -24.90 22.94 9.90
CA GLU A 48 -24.36 22.02 8.88
C GLU A 48 -24.42 22.58 7.45
N ASP A 49 -25.43 23.42 7.13
CA ASP A 49 -25.63 23.95 5.78
C ASP A 49 -24.76 25.18 5.43
N LYS A 50 -23.99 25.73 6.39
CA LYS A 50 -23.36 27.06 6.25
C LYS A 50 -21.87 27.05 5.92
N PHE A 51 -21.20 25.90 5.94
CA PHE A 51 -19.75 25.82 5.73
C PHE A 51 -19.39 24.81 4.65
N SER A 52 -18.59 25.23 3.66
CA SER A 52 -17.97 24.31 2.73
C SER A 52 -16.93 23.48 3.48
N TYR A 53 -17.12 22.15 3.49
CA TYR A 53 -16.13 21.25 4.07
C TYR A 53 -14.85 21.29 3.24
N ILE A 54 -13.79 21.88 3.79
CA ILE A 54 -12.47 21.87 3.18
C ILE A 54 -11.84 20.52 3.52
N ASN A 55 -11.79 19.61 2.54
CA ASN A 55 -11.03 18.38 2.66
C ASN A 55 -9.54 18.72 2.65
N TYR A 56 -8.82 18.36 3.72
CA TYR A 56 -7.37 18.44 3.69
C TYR A 56 -6.79 17.20 2.99
N PRO A 57 -5.57 17.30 2.43
CA PRO A 57 -4.94 16.17 1.76
C PRO A 57 -4.84 14.90 2.61
N HIS A 58 -4.70 15.03 3.94
CA HIS A 58 -4.66 13.89 4.85
C HIS A 58 -6.00 13.19 5.03
N ASP A 59 -7.12 13.92 4.93
CA ASP A 59 -8.48 13.36 4.98
C ASP A 59 -8.74 12.46 3.76
N LEU A 60 -8.21 12.86 2.61
CA LEU A 60 -8.37 12.15 1.34
C LEU A 60 -7.36 11.01 1.15
N MET A 61 -6.34 10.91 1.99
CA MET A 61 -5.25 9.94 1.81
C MET A 61 -5.72 8.48 1.91
N ALA A 62 -6.76 8.21 2.70
CA ALA A 62 -7.37 6.89 2.75
C ALA A 62 -8.06 6.51 1.43
N LEU A 63 -8.72 7.48 0.78
CA LEU A 63 -9.38 7.29 -0.50
C LEU A 63 -8.36 7.09 -1.62
N SER A 64 -7.28 7.87 -1.63
CA SER A 64 -6.24 7.77 -2.67
C SER A 64 -5.60 6.39 -2.72
N LYS A 65 -5.30 5.79 -1.57
CA LYS A 65 -4.77 4.42 -1.49
C LYS A 65 -5.75 3.39 -2.05
N LYS A 66 -7.04 3.50 -1.70
CA LYS A 66 -8.08 2.59 -2.21
C LYS A 66 -8.23 2.70 -3.73
N CYS A 67 -8.31 3.92 -4.25
CA CYS A 67 -8.41 4.19 -5.68
C CYS A 67 -7.17 3.69 -6.44
N LEU A 68 -5.98 3.94 -5.91
CA LEU A 68 -4.71 3.47 -6.48
C LEU A 68 -4.69 1.94 -6.60
N ILE A 69 -4.99 1.23 -5.51
CA ILE A 69 -4.99 -0.25 -5.52
C ILE A 69 -6.01 -0.77 -6.53
N SER A 70 -7.22 -0.21 -6.56
CA SER A 70 -8.28 -0.65 -7.47
C SER A 70 -7.88 -0.42 -8.94
N SER A 71 -7.42 0.78 -9.27
CA SER A 71 -6.97 1.14 -10.62
C SER A 71 -5.80 0.26 -11.08
N TRP A 72 -4.76 0.12 -10.25
CA TRP A 72 -3.61 -0.71 -10.60
C TRP A 72 -3.94 -2.19 -10.71
N THR A 73 -4.82 -2.73 -9.86
CA THR A 73 -5.26 -4.12 -9.97
C THR A 73 -6.00 -4.36 -11.28
N HIS A 74 -6.84 -3.42 -11.70
CA HIS A 74 -7.54 -3.50 -12.99
C HIS A 74 -6.55 -3.42 -14.16
N HIS A 75 -5.65 -2.44 -14.15
CA HIS A 75 -4.60 -2.31 -15.17
C HIS A 75 -3.71 -3.55 -15.25
N TRP A 76 -3.32 -4.12 -14.11
CA TRP A 76 -2.53 -5.35 -14.06
C TRP A 76 -3.22 -6.50 -14.79
N SER A 77 -4.52 -6.72 -14.50
CA SER A 77 -5.33 -7.75 -15.13
C SER A 77 -5.51 -7.58 -16.65
N ILE A 78 -5.55 -6.34 -17.13
CA ILE A 78 -5.64 -6.05 -18.57
C ILE A 78 -4.27 -6.23 -19.24
N SER A 79 -3.21 -5.72 -18.62
CA SER A 79 -1.86 -5.68 -19.20
C SER A 79 -1.35 -7.06 -19.59
N LYS A 80 -1.73 -8.12 -18.85
CA LYS A 80 -1.37 -9.51 -19.15
C LYS A 80 -1.72 -9.98 -20.56
N LYS A 81 -2.64 -9.30 -21.26
CA LYS A 81 -3.04 -9.63 -22.63
C LYS A 81 -2.06 -9.14 -23.69
N SER A 82 -1.22 -8.16 -23.37
CA SER A 82 -0.36 -7.49 -24.36
C SER A 82 1.08 -7.28 -23.91
N LYS A 83 1.35 -7.14 -22.60
CA LYS A 83 2.68 -6.85 -22.05
C LYS A 83 2.91 -7.59 -20.75
N GLY A 84 4.15 -8.02 -20.52
CA GLY A 84 4.55 -8.62 -19.24
C GLY A 84 3.84 -9.94 -18.93
N VAL A 85 3.50 -10.73 -19.96
CA VAL A 85 2.84 -12.04 -19.82
C VAL A 85 3.62 -12.94 -18.84
N ASN A 86 4.94 -13.05 -19.04
CA ASN A 86 5.82 -13.80 -18.14
C ASN A 86 5.80 -13.27 -16.70
N ASN A 87 5.81 -11.94 -16.52
CA ASN A 87 5.71 -11.32 -15.21
C ASN A 87 4.37 -11.66 -14.52
N PHE A 88 3.28 -11.76 -15.28
CA PHE A 88 1.98 -12.14 -14.76
C PHE A 88 1.93 -13.61 -14.30
N HIS A 89 2.60 -14.51 -15.01
CA HIS A 89 2.74 -15.92 -14.57
C HIS A 89 3.46 -16.03 -13.22
N ILE A 90 4.47 -15.18 -12.97
CA ILE A 90 5.21 -15.13 -11.72
C ILE A 90 4.43 -14.38 -10.63
N GLN A 91 3.69 -13.34 -11.00
CA GLN A 91 2.93 -12.48 -10.09
C GLN A 91 1.52 -12.21 -10.63
N PRO A 92 0.54 -13.08 -10.32
CA PRO A 92 -0.82 -12.98 -10.86
C PRO A 92 -1.61 -11.77 -10.36
N SER A 93 -1.21 -11.18 -9.24
CA SER A 93 -1.90 -10.04 -8.63
C SER A 93 -0.96 -8.88 -8.33
N PHE A 94 -1.52 -7.67 -8.44
CA PHE A 94 -0.81 -6.46 -8.04
C PHE A 94 -0.49 -6.49 -6.53
N SER A 95 0.73 -6.12 -6.17
CA SER A 95 1.20 -6.05 -4.78
C SER A 95 1.85 -4.69 -4.54
N LEU A 96 1.46 -4.03 -3.45
CA LEU A 96 2.13 -2.83 -2.94
C LEU A 96 3.49 -3.13 -2.30
N LYS A 97 3.73 -4.40 -1.99
CA LYS A 97 4.96 -4.86 -1.35
C LYS A 97 5.89 -5.41 -2.43
N PRO A 98 7.20 -5.07 -2.38
CA PRO A 98 8.17 -5.64 -3.29
C PRO A 98 8.27 -7.15 -3.07
N CYS A 99 8.61 -7.87 -4.13
CA CYS A 99 8.67 -9.33 -4.11
C CYS A 99 9.69 -9.90 -3.11
N PHE A 100 10.73 -9.14 -2.79
CA PHE A 100 11.80 -9.54 -1.89
C PHE A 100 11.55 -9.14 -0.42
N LEU A 101 10.39 -8.54 -0.07
CA LEU A 101 10.15 -8.02 1.29
C LEU A 101 10.33 -9.06 2.40
N LYS A 102 10.00 -10.34 2.11
CA LYS A 102 10.12 -11.44 3.08
C LYS A 102 11.52 -12.04 3.16
N PHE A 103 12.42 -11.64 2.28
CA PHE A 103 13.75 -12.22 2.16
C PHE A 103 14.80 -11.20 2.62
N LYS A 104 15.84 -11.70 3.30
CA LYS A 104 17.00 -10.89 3.65
C LYS A 104 18.08 -11.11 2.59
N PHE A 105 18.03 -10.29 1.55
CA PHE A 105 19.06 -10.24 0.52
C PHE A 105 19.89 -8.97 0.66
N ASP A 106 21.15 -9.04 0.26
CA ASP A 106 21.93 -7.84 0.05
C ASP A 106 21.42 -7.09 -1.21
N LYS A 107 21.96 -5.89 -1.44
CA LYS A 107 21.53 -5.07 -2.59
C LYS A 107 21.80 -5.77 -3.92
N ARG A 108 22.91 -6.51 -4.03
CA ARG A 108 23.33 -7.19 -5.26
C ARG A 108 22.38 -8.34 -5.59
N ALA A 109 22.09 -9.22 -4.65
CA ALA A 109 21.16 -10.32 -4.84
C ALA A 109 19.74 -9.82 -5.13
N THR A 110 19.28 -8.77 -4.44
CA THR A 110 17.96 -8.16 -4.71
C THR A 110 17.84 -7.68 -6.16
N LEU A 111 18.90 -7.04 -6.67
CA LEU A 111 18.97 -6.54 -8.03
C LEU A 111 19.02 -7.67 -9.07
N ILE A 112 19.81 -8.72 -8.81
CA ILE A 112 19.87 -9.91 -9.67
C ILE A 112 18.50 -10.59 -9.74
N ILE A 113 17.85 -10.84 -8.61
CA ILE A 113 16.53 -11.50 -8.54
C ILE A 113 15.48 -10.65 -9.25
N SER A 114 15.53 -9.32 -9.08
CA SER A 114 14.59 -8.42 -9.74
C SER A 114 14.77 -8.44 -11.26
N ARG A 115 16.01 -8.50 -11.76
CA ARG A 115 16.31 -8.69 -13.20
C ARG A 115 15.85 -10.05 -13.71
N MET A 116 16.04 -11.12 -12.95
CA MET A 116 15.55 -12.47 -13.29
C MET A 116 14.04 -12.49 -13.44
N ARG A 117 13.32 -11.93 -12.46
CA ARG A 117 11.85 -11.87 -12.49
C ARG A 117 11.30 -11.11 -13.67
N LEU A 118 12.03 -10.11 -14.18
CA LEU A 118 11.59 -9.26 -15.28
C LEU A 118 12.13 -9.71 -16.66
N ASP A 119 12.80 -10.87 -16.74
CA ASP A 119 13.47 -11.35 -17.96
C ASP A 119 14.52 -10.36 -18.51
N HIS A 120 15.21 -9.64 -17.61
CA HIS A 120 16.25 -8.64 -17.90
C HIS A 120 17.63 -9.05 -17.37
N CYS A 121 17.93 -10.36 -17.41
CA CYS A 121 19.24 -10.87 -17.05
C CYS A 121 20.23 -10.77 -18.19
N SER A 122 21.51 -10.62 -17.88
CA SER A 122 22.59 -10.62 -18.87
C SER A 122 22.96 -12.04 -19.34
N ILE A 123 21.96 -12.86 -19.65
CA ILE A 123 22.09 -14.23 -20.18
C ILE A 123 22.08 -14.21 -21.71
N LEU A 124 22.66 -15.22 -22.38
CA LEU A 124 22.83 -15.17 -23.84
C LEU A 124 21.49 -15.02 -24.59
N MET A 125 20.42 -15.69 -24.15
CA MET A 125 19.09 -15.50 -24.76
C MET A 125 18.64 -14.03 -24.72
N HIS A 126 18.83 -13.33 -23.59
CA HIS A 126 18.46 -11.92 -23.47
C HIS A 126 19.37 -11.01 -24.30
N LEU A 127 20.67 -11.28 -24.30
CA LEU A 127 21.65 -10.52 -25.09
C LEU A 127 21.43 -10.68 -26.60
N ALA A 128 21.03 -11.87 -27.05
CA ALA A 128 20.66 -12.15 -28.43
C ALA A 128 19.37 -11.42 -28.83
N LYS A 129 18.34 -11.40 -27.95
CA LYS A 129 17.13 -10.58 -28.16
C LYS A 129 17.45 -9.08 -28.35
N LEU A 130 18.46 -8.59 -27.64
CA LEU A 130 18.95 -7.21 -27.76
C LEU A 130 19.92 -6.99 -28.93
N ARG A 131 20.26 -8.05 -29.69
CA ARG A 131 21.26 -8.02 -30.78
C ARG A 131 22.66 -7.59 -30.32
N ILE A 132 23.00 -7.85 -29.05
CA ILE A 132 24.35 -7.66 -28.50
C ILE A 132 25.22 -8.88 -28.78
N ARG A 133 24.60 -10.07 -28.86
CA ARG A 133 25.22 -11.32 -29.26
C ARG A 133 24.46 -11.90 -30.45
N ASP A 134 25.17 -12.64 -31.30
CA ASP A 134 24.59 -13.24 -32.51
C ASP A 134 23.85 -14.55 -32.23
N SER A 135 24.17 -15.22 -31.11
CA SER A 135 23.60 -16.51 -30.73
C SER A 135 23.11 -16.50 -29.28
N SER A 136 21.98 -17.17 -29.05
CA SER A 136 21.42 -17.48 -27.74
C SER A 136 21.89 -18.82 -27.18
N VAL A 137 22.59 -19.62 -27.97
CA VAL A 137 23.01 -20.99 -27.61
C VAL A 137 23.99 -20.94 -26.43
N CYS A 138 23.73 -21.77 -25.42
CA CYS A 138 24.57 -21.91 -24.24
C CYS A 138 25.95 -22.48 -24.58
N GLU A 139 26.94 -22.23 -23.73
CA GLU A 139 28.31 -22.75 -23.87
C GLU A 139 28.38 -24.28 -23.87
N CYS A 140 27.41 -24.95 -23.23
CA CYS A 140 27.28 -26.42 -23.28
C CYS A 140 26.87 -26.94 -24.67
N ARG A 141 26.38 -26.06 -25.56
CA ARG A 141 25.92 -26.34 -26.93
C ARG A 141 24.73 -27.29 -27.06
N LEU A 142 24.00 -27.54 -25.98
CA LEU A 142 22.85 -28.44 -25.97
C LEU A 142 21.52 -27.70 -26.20
N ASP A 143 21.41 -26.46 -25.73
CA ASP A 143 20.18 -25.66 -25.82
C ASP A 143 20.50 -24.15 -25.76
N ASP A 144 19.48 -23.31 -25.90
CA ASP A 144 19.56 -21.87 -25.64
C ASP A 144 19.77 -21.57 -24.14
N GLU A 145 20.55 -20.53 -23.84
CA GLU A 145 20.83 -20.10 -22.47
C GLU A 145 19.68 -19.26 -21.90
N ASP A 146 18.63 -19.94 -21.45
CA ASP A 146 17.58 -19.37 -20.61
C ASP A 146 17.81 -19.66 -19.11
N LEU A 147 17.00 -19.04 -18.24
CA LEU A 147 17.14 -19.25 -16.79
C LEU A 147 16.87 -20.70 -16.37
N ASN A 148 15.97 -21.41 -17.05
CA ASN A 148 15.68 -22.81 -16.72
C ASN A 148 16.87 -23.70 -17.10
N HIS A 149 17.48 -23.47 -18.27
CA HIS A 149 18.67 -24.15 -18.70
C HIS A 149 19.81 -23.93 -17.70
N ILE A 150 20.14 -22.68 -17.37
CA ILE A 150 21.22 -22.35 -16.43
C ILE A 150 21.00 -23.02 -15.06
N PHE A 151 19.77 -23.00 -14.53
CA PHE A 151 19.51 -23.47 -13.16
C PHE A 151 19.19 -24.96 -13.04
N ILE A 152 18.66 -25.60 -14.10
CA ILE A 152 18.02 -26.92 -14.01
C ILE A 152 18.62 -27.93 -14.99
N SER A 153 18.94 -27.51 -16.22
CA SER A 153 19.21 -28.43 -17.32
C SER A 153 20.64 -28.41 -17.86
N CYS A 154 21.43 -27.39 -17.52
CA CYS A 154 22.82 -27.29 -17.95
C CYS A 154 23.67 -28.35 -17.22
N PRO A 155 24.45 -29.18 -17.94
CA PRO A 155 25.31 -30.20 -17.36
C PRO A 155 26.50 -29.63 -16.58
#